data_AF-A0A8J6JQI8-F1
#
_entry.id   AF-A0A8J6JQI8-F1
#
_cell.length_a   1.000
_cell.length_b   1.000
_cell.length_c   1.000
_cell.angle_alpha   90.00
_cell.angle_beta   90.00
_cell.angle_gamma   90.00
#
_symmetry.space_group_name_H-M   'P 1'
#
loop_
_entity.id
_entity.type
_entity.pdbx_description
1 polymer ?
#
loop_
_entity_poly.entity_id
_entity_poly.type
_entity_poly.pdbx_seq_one_letter_code
_entity_poly.pdbx_strand_id
1 'polypeptide(L)'
;MDYSATERSGRFYLRSLLCVIFILMAVQTLLPYRGMLSLPRSLPFILLTALTLLPSAVVFWAFFRGSWPGLVVFVLGTFQFIERVTDLFYVRDVELMVSPYTLVGVLCMLLRLTVFFMALRGDGTARYLERRREVRLTRDHFIEGGVFLLSFIVAGLAESYSYGLF
;
A
#
# COMPACT_ATOMS: atom_id res chain seq x y z
N MET A 1 -23.00 17.18 18.18
CA MET A 1 -21.66 16.70 17.81
C MET A 1 -21.17 17.54 16.64
N ASP A 2 -19.95 18.06 16.70
CA ASP A 2 -19.38 18.85 15.61
C ASP A 2 -18.95 17.92 14.47
N TYR A 3 -19.81 17.82 13.45
CA TYR A 3 -19.64 16.94 12.30
C TYR A 3 -18.35 17.25 11.52
N SER A 4 -17.86 18.49 11.58
CA SER A 4 -16.64 18.90 10.88
C SER A 4 -15.37 18.35 11.55
N ALA A 5 -15.36 18.23 12.87
CA ALA A 5 -14.22 17.77 13.66
C ALA A 5 -14.00 16.25 13.52
N THR A 6 -15.09 15.48 13.54
CA THR A 6 -15.06 14.01 13.35
C THR A 6 -14.57 13.61 11.96
N GLU A 7 -14.97 14.34 10.92
CA GLU A 7 -14.49 14.13 9.54
C GLU A 7 -12.99 14.46 9.39
N ARG A 8 -12.54 15.59 9.95
CA ARG A 8 -11.12 15.99 9.93
C ARG A 8 -10.23 14.95 10.61
N SER A 9 -10.69 14.44 11.75
CA SER A 9 -10.04 13.37 12.49
C SER A 9 -9.95 12.10 11.66
N GLY A 10 -11.07 11.66 11.06
CA GLY A 10 -11.12 10.48 10.18
C GLY A 10 -10.18 10.59 8.97
N ARG A 11 -10.08 11.77 8.35
CA ARG A 11 -9.12 12.06 7.28
C ARG A 11 -7.67 11.92 7.75
N PHE A 12 -7.34 12.48 8.91
CA PHE A 12 -5.99 12.41 9.45
C PHE A 12 -5.60 10.96 9.77
N TYR A 13 -6.46 10.21 10.46
CA TYR A 13 -6.24 8.80 10.76
C TYR A 13 -6.03 7.97 9.50
N LEU A 14 -6.90 8.12 8.49
CA LEU A 14 -6.76 7.38 7.24
C LEU A 14 -5.44 7.69 6.54
N ARG A 15 -5.08 8.97 6.43
CA ARG A 15 -3.81 9.38 5.81
C ARG A 15 -2.62 8.79 6.55
N SER A 16 -2.60 8.91 7.88
CA SER A 16 -1.50 8.42 8.71
C SER A 16 -1.34 6.91 8.59
N LEU A 17 -2.44 6.15 8.65
CA LEU A 17 -2.40 4.69 8.50
C LEU A 17 -1.91 4.27 7.12
N LEU A 18 -2.41 4.88 6.04
CA LEU A 18 -1.94 4.58 4.68
C LEU A 18 -0.46 4.92 4.49
N CYS A 19 0.01 6.04 5.06
CA CYS A 19 1.43 6.40 5.04
C CYS A 19 2.28 5.38 5.81
N VAL A 20 1.84 4.95 7.00
CA VAL A 20 2.58 3.94 7.79
C VAL A 20 2.63 2.61 7.04
N ILE A 21 1.51 2.15 6.47
CA ILE A 21 1.47 0.94 5.65
C ILE A 21 2.44 1.06 4.47
N PHE A 22 2.46 2.21 3.78
CA PHE A 22 3.37 2.42 2.66
C PHE A 22 4.84 2.38 3.07
N ILE A 23 5.20 3.00 4.21
CA ILE A 23 6.56 2.95 4.75
C ILE A 23 6.96 1.52 5.09
N LEU A 24 6.08 0.76 5.75
CA LEU A 24 6.36 -0.63 6.10
C LEU A 24 6.50 -1.52 4.85
N MET A 25 5.70 -1.30 3.81
CA MET A 25 5.87 -1.97 2.52
C MET A 25 7.23 -1.64 1.90
N ALA A 26 7.63 -0.36 1.90
CA ALA A 26 8.93 0.05 1.40
C ALA A 26 10.08 -0.61 2.18
N VAL A 27 9.97 -0.68 3.52
CA VAL A 27 10.92 -1.38 4.37
C VAL A 27 10.97 -2.86 3.99
N GLN A 28 9.83 -3.54 3.84
CA GLN A 28 9.77 -4.96 3.50
C GLN A 28 10.39 -5.25 2.12
N THR A 29 10.17 -4.37 1.14
CA THR A 29 10.75 -4.49 -0.21
C THR A 29 12.26 -4.23 -0.21
N LEU A 30 12.76 -3.31 0.62
CA LEU A 30 14.17 -2.92 0.65
C LEU A 30 15.04 -3.71 1.64
N LEU A 31 14.44 -4.35 2.65
CA LEU A 31 15.14 -5.13 3.68
C LEU A 31 16.12 -6.17 3.11
N PRO A 32 15.77 -6.95 2.07
CA PRO A 32 16.68 -7.94 1.49
C PRO A 32 17.96 -7.32 0.92
N TYR A 33 17.90 -6.07 0.49
CA TYR A 33 19.00 -5.36 -0.16
C TYR A 33 19.84 -4.52 0.82
N ARG A 34 19.63 -4.67 2.13
CA ARG A 34 20.34 -3.89 3.15
C ARG A 34 21.87 -3.93 3.02
N GLY A 35 22.42 -5.07 2.57
CA GLY A 35 23.86 -5.25 2.38
C GLY A 35 24.40 -4.57 1.13
N MET A 36 23.54 -4.23 0.17
CA MET A 36 23.92 -3.56 -1.08
C MET A 36 23.88 -2.03 -0.97
N LEU A 37 23.22 -1.48 0.06
CA LEU A 37 23.12 -0.02 0.30
C LEU A 37 24.48 0.66 0.48
N SER A 38 25.51 -0.07 0.89
CA SER A 38 26.88 0.45 1.08
C SER A 38 27.67 0.62 -0.23
N LEU A 39 27.16 0.09 -1.35
CA LEU A 39 27.84 0.12 -2.64
C LEU A 39 27.29 1.27 -3.50
N PRO A 40 28.12 2.22 -4.00
CA PRO A 40 27.65 3.36 -4.80
C PRO A 40 27.00 2.95 -6.13
N ARG A 41 27.24 1.72 -6.62
CA ARG A 41 26.63 1.17 -7.83
C ARG A 41 25.23 0.57 -7.63
N SER A 42 24.73 0.44 -6.39
CA SER A 42 23.42 -0.15 -6.11
C SER A 42 22.26 0.86 -6.15
N LEU A 43 22.57 2.16 -6.15
CA LEU A 43 21.58 3.26 -6.27
C LEU A 43 20.55 3.07 -7.40
N PRO A 44 20.94 2.80 -8.66
CA PRO A 44 19.97 2.59 -9.73
C PRO A 44 19.08 1.37 -9.48
N PHE A 45 19.64 0.29 -8.92
CA PHE A 45 18.88 -0.91 -8.59
C PHE A 45 17.86 -0.67 -7.46
N ILE A 46 18.25 0.08 -6.42
CA ILE A 46 17.36 0.48 -5.33
C ILE A 46 16.22 1.37 -5.84
N LEU A 47 16.52 2.29 -6.76
CA LEU A 47 15.51 3.14 -7.40
C LEU A 47 14.53 2.32 -8.24
N LEU A 48 15.03 1.38 -9.07
CA LEU A 48 14.18 0.47 -9.83
C LEU A 48 13.30 -0.38 -8.91
N THR A 49 13.88 -0.92 -7.84
CA THR A 49 13.14 -1.68 -6.83
C THR A 49 12.07 -0.82 -6.16
N ALA A 50 12.35 0.44 -5.84
CA ALA A 50 11.38 1.36 -5.27
C ALA A 50 10.22 1.70 -6.23
N LEU A 51 10.47 1.70 -7.56
CA LEU A 51 9.42 1.92 -8.56
C LEU A 51 8.37 0.80 -8.56
N THR A 52 8.69 -0.40 -8.07
CA THR A 52 7.70 -1.48 -7.90
C THR A 52 6.61 -1.15 -6.86
N LEU A 53 6.85 -0.17 -5.98
CA LEU A 53 5.89 0.30 -4.98
C LEU A 53 4.86 1.30 -5.55
N LEU A 54 5.10 1.81 -6.76
CA LEU A 54 4.30 2.87 -7.38
C LEU A 54 2.83 2.48 -7.57
N PRO A 55 2.47 1.25 -8.00
CA PRO A 55 1.09 0.79 -8.02
C PRO A 55 0.40 0.86 -6.65
N SER A 56 1.10 0.47 -5.58
CA SER A 56 0.56 0.54 -4.21
C SER A 56 0.34 1.98 -3.77
N ALA A 57 1.27 2.89 -4.10
CA ALA A 57 1.12 4.31 -3.83
C ALA A 57 -0.10 4.92 -4.53
N VAL A 58 -0.33 4.55 -5.81
CA VAL A 58 -1.49 5.02 -6.58
C VAL A 58 -2.79 4.49 -6.00
N VAL A 59 -2.84 3.22 -5.58
CA VAL A 59 -4.00 2.64 -4.89
C VAL A 59 -4.32 3.41 -3.61
N PHE A 60 -3.32 3.68 -2.77
CA PHE A 60 -3.52 4.43 -1.52
C PHE A 60 -3.99 5.86 -1.79
N TRP A 61 -3.43 6.52 -2.80
CA TRP A 61 -3.84 7.85 -3.22
C TRP A 61 -5.29 7.88 -3.73
N ALA A 62 -5.66 6.95 -4.62
CA ALA A 62 -7.00 6.84 -5.17
C ALA A 62 -8.01 6.54 -4.05
N PHE A 63 -7.68 5.60 -3.17
CA PHE A 63 -8.49 5.24 -2.01
C PHE A 63 -8.66 6.41 -1.03
N PHE A 64 -7.57 7.11 -0.69
CA PHE A 64 -7.64 8.29 0.19
C PHE A 64 -8.53 9.40 -0.37
N ARG A 65 -8.58 9.53 -1.70
CA ARG A 65 -9.49 10.48 -2.35
C ARG A 65 -10.93 9.96 -2.48
N GLY A 66 -11.25 8.77 -1.96
CA GLY A 66 -12.59 8.19 -1.99
C GLY A 66 -12.92 7.33 -3.22
N SER A 67 -11.96 7.02 -4.09
CA SER A 67 -12.21 6.22 -5.31
C SER A 67 -12.73 4.82 -4.98
N TRP A 68 -13.86 4.42 -5.58
CA TRP A 68 -14.42 3.07 -5.46
C TRP A 68 -13.46 2.00 -6.03
N PRO A 69 -12.91 2.16 -7.25
CA PRO A 69 -11.88 1.27 -7.77
C PRO A 69 -10.67 1.15 -6.84
N GLY A 70 -10.21 2.28 -6.28
CA GLY A 70 -9.09 2.28 -5.34
C GLY A 70 -9.36 1.46 -4.07
N LEU A 71 -10.58 1.55 -3.52
CA LEU A 71 -11.00 0.70 -2.40
C LEU A 71 -11.03 -0.78 -2.80
N VAL A 72 -11.63 -1.13 -3.94
CA VAL A 72 -11.71 -2.53 -4.40
C VAL A 72 -10.31 -3.13 -4.55
N VAL A 73 -9.40 -2.43 -5.22
CA VAL A 73 -8.01 -2.90 -5.40
C VAL A 73 -7.28 -2.98 -4.06
N PHE A 74 -7.50 -2.03 -3.14
CA PHE A 74 -6.93 -2.10 -1.79
C PHE A 74 -7.40 -3.36 -1.04
N VAL A 75 -8.68 -3.71 -1.15
CA VAL A 75 -9.27 -4.90 -0.52
C VAL A 75 -8.70 -6.18 -1.11
N LEU A 76 -8.71 -6.32 -2.44
CA LEU A 76 -8.13 -7.47 -3.13
C LEU A 76 -6.65 -7.64 -2.80
N GLY A 77 -5.90 -6.53 -2.84
CA GLY A 77 -4.47 -6.53 -2.48
C GLY A 77 -4.23 -6.86 -1.00
N THR A 78 -5.17 -6.55 -0.11
CA THR A 78 -5.09 -6.93 1.31
C THR A 78 -5.25 -8.45 1.46
N PHE A 79 -6.21 -9.07 0.78
CA PHE A 79 -6.37 -10.53 0.81
C PHE A 79 -5.16 -11.28 0.24
N GLN A 80 -4.65 -10.84 -0.92
CA GLN A 80 -3.41 -11.39 -1.49
C GLN A 80 -2.18 -11.19 -0.59
N PHE A 81 -2.17 -10.14 0.23
CA PHE A 81 -1.09 -9.91 1.18
C PHE A 81 -1.22 -10.81 2.41
N ILE A 82 -2.45 -11.03 2.89
CA ILE A 82 -2.74 -11.98 3.97
C ILE A 82 -2.27 -13.38 3.58
N GLU A 83 -2.63 -13.84 2.37
CA GLU A 83 -2.21 -15.13 1.83
C GLU A 83 -0.68 -15.29 1.85
N ARG A 84 0.04 -14.31 1.30
CA ARG A 84 1.51 -14.28 1.33
C ARG A 84 2.10 -14.33 2.74
N VAL A 85 1.49 -13.61 3.69
CA VAL A 85 1.95 -13.63 5.09
C VAL A 85 1.64 -14.99 5.73
N THR A 86 0.48 -15.58 5.48
CA THR A 86 0.12 -16.91 6.00
C THR A 86 1.02 -18.01 5.46
N ASP A 87 1.44 -17.92 4.19
CA ASP A 87 2.38 -18.88 3.60
C ASP A 87 3.72 -18.91 4.35
N LEU A 88 4.20 -17.75 4.84
CA LEU A 88 5.41 -17.68 5.66
C LEU A 88 5.29 -18.45 6.98
N PHE A 89 4.07 -18.60 7.52
CA PHE A 89 3.83 -19.39 8.73
C PHE A 89 3.63 -20.89 8.44
N TYR A 90 3.26 -21.27 7.22
CA TYR A 90 3.17 -22.68 6.82
C TYR A 90 4.55 -23.30 6.61
N VAL A 91 5.55 -22.51 6.22
CA VAL A 91 6.94 -22.92 6.24
C VAL A 91 7.32 -23.18 7.70
N ARG A 92 7.55 -24.46 8.06
CA ARG A 92 7.89 -24.93 9.43
C ARG A 92 9.29 -24.49 9.90
N ASP A 93 9.72 -23.30 9.52
CA ASP A 93 11.01 -22.74 9.88
C ASP A 93 10.81 -21.65 10.94
N VAL A 94 11.16 -22.00 12.18
CA VAL A 94 11.00 -21.14 13.35
C VAL A 94 11.87 -19.88 13.24
N GLU A 95 13.01 -19.94 12.53
CA GLU A 95 13.88 -18.79 12.34
C GLU A 95 13.26 -17.75 11.40
N LEU A 96 12.54 -18.20 10.38
CA LEU A 96 11.79 -17.34 9.47
C LEU A 96 10.57 -16.69 10.15
N MET A 97 9.90 -17.39 11.06
CA MET A 97 8.74 -16.85 11.80
C MET A 97 9.10 -15.64 12.67
N VAL A 98 10.29 -15.63 13.30
CA VAL A 98 10.74 -14.53 14.17
C VAL A 98 11.55 -13.49 13.40
N SER A 99 11.77 -13.68 12.10
CA SER A 99 12.55 -12.75 11.30
C SER A 99 11.90 -11.36 11.24
N PRO A 100 12.68 -10.27 11.20
CA PRO A 100 12.16 -8.91 11.05
C PRO A 100 11.28 -8.74 9.81
N TYR A 101 11.56 -9.49 8.74
CA TYR A 101 10.77 -9.49 7.51
C TYR A 101 9.33 -9.97 7.76
N THR A 102 9.17 -11.10 8.45
CA THR A 102 7.87 -11.68 8.77
C THR A 102 7.11 -10.78 9.76
N LEU A 103 7.77 -10.25 10.78
CA LEU A 103 7.15 -9.35 11.77
C LEU A 103 6.62 -8.06 11.12
N VAL A 104 7.39 -7.45 10.21
CA VAL A 104 6.93 -6.28 9.43
C VAL A 104 5.76 -6.66 8.53
N GLY A 105 5.78 -7.85 7.93
CA GLY A 105 4.68 -8.40 7.14
C GLY A 105 3.38 -8.52 7.97
N VAL A 106 3.45 -9.13 9.15
CA VAL A 106 2.29 -9.25 10.06
C VAL A 106 1.78 -7.87 10.48
N LEU A 107 2.66 -6.94 10.83
CA LEU A 107 2.25 -5.58 11.20
C LEU A 107 1.54 -4.87 10.04
N CYS A 108 2.08 -4.98 8.82
CA CYS A 108 1.45 -4.50 7.60
C CYS A 108 0.04 -5.08 7.41
N MET A 109 -0.10 -6.40 7.60
CA MET A 109 -1.37 -7.11 7.49
C MET A 109 -2.40 -6.57 8.49
N LEU A 110 -2.01 -6.43 9.76
CA LEU A 110 -2.89 -5.91 10.80
C LEU A 110 -3.35 -4.48 10.50
N LEU A 111 -2.44 -3.60 10.07
CA LEU A 111 -2.79 -2.22 9.72
C LEU A 111 -3.72 -2.15 8.51
N ARG A 112 -3.51 -2.99 7.48
CA ARG A 112 -4.41 -3.08 6.33
C ARG A 112 -5.81 -3.51 6.75
N LEU A 113 -5.91 -4.50 7.64
CA LEU A 113 -7.19 -4.93 8.23
C LEU A 113 -7.84 -3.81 9.03
N THR A 114 -7.08 -3.07 9.84
CA THR A 114 -7.59 -1.89 10.57
C THR A 114 -8.19 -0.87 9.60
N VAL A 115 -7.48 -0.52 8.53
CA VAL A 115 -7.96 0.42 7.51
C VAL A 115 -9.22 -0.12 6.82
N PHE A 116 -9.25 -1.41 6.49
CA PHE A 116 -10.42 -2.07 5.91
C PHE A 116 -11.64 -1.95 6.84
N PHE A 117 -11.50 -2.30 8.12
CA PHE A 117 -12.58 -2.16 9.09
C PHE A 117 -13.01 -0.71 9.30
N MET A 118 -12.07 0.24 9.38
CA MET A 118 -12.39 1.67 9.53
C MET A 118 -13.11 2.26 8.31
N ALA A 119 -12.88 1.71 7.12
CA ALA A 119 -13.58 2.12 5.90
C ALA A 119 -15.03 1.59 5.83
N LEU A 120 -15.33 0.51 6.56
CA LEU A 120 -16.66 -0.11 6.61
C LEU A 120 -17.48 0.30 7.84
N ARG A 121 -16.82 0.62 8.96
CA ARG A 121 -17.47 1.11 10.17
C ARG A 121 -17.88 2.56 9.92
N GLY A 122 -19.15 2.92 10.13
CA GLY A 122 -19.75 4.26 9.90
C GLY A 122 -19.21 5.42 10.76
N ASP A 123 -17.94 5.33 11.15
CA ASP A 123 -17.16 6.28 11.93
C ASP A 123 -16.65 7.44 11.04
N GLY A 124 -15.84 8.34 11.62
CA GLY A 124 -15.34 9.53 10.93
C GLY A 124 -14.60 9.27 9.61
N THR A 125 -13.92 8.11 9.48
CA THR A 125 -13.21 7.72 8.25
C THR A 125 -14.16 7.28 7.13
N ALA A 126 -15.17 6.45 7.42
CA ALA A 126 -16.17 6.06 6.42
C ALA A 126 -16.96 7.28 5.94
N ARG A 127 -17.39 8.17 6.85
CA ARG A 127 -18.09 9.41 6.50
C ARG A 127 -17.25 10.34 5.63
N TYR A 128 -15.96 10.47 5.94
CA TYR A 128 -15.03 11.23 5.10
C TYR A 128 -14.99 10.66 3.67
N LEU A 129 -14.89 9.33 3.54
CA LEU A 129 -14.82 8.67 2.23
C LEU A 129 -16.14 8.79 1.46
N GLU A 130 -17.28 8.64 2.14
CA GLU A 130 -18.63 8.84 1.55
C GLU A 130 -18.78 10.25 0.99
N ARG A 131 -18.48 11.27 1.79
CA ARG A 131 -18.56 12.67 1.35
C ARG A 131 -17.64 12.98 0.18
N ARG A 132 -16.44 12.37 0.16
CA ARG A 132 -15.52 12.49 -0.97
C ARG A 132 -16.05 11.82 -2.24
N ARG A 133 -16.80 10.72 -2.11
CA ARG A 133 -17.42 10.03 -3.24
C ARG A 133 -18.53 10.85 -3.87
N GLU A 134 -19.35 11.51 -3.07
CA GLU A 134 -20.47 12.35 -3.55
C GLU A 134 -20.00 13.54 -4.40
N VAL A 135 -18.82 14.09 -4.09
CA VAL A 135 -18.28 15.29 -4.75
C VAL A 135 -17.50 14.95 -6.04
N ARG A 136 -17.29 13.66 -6.34
CA ARG A 136 -16.45 13.24 -7.48
C ARG A 136 -17.19 13.29 -8.81
N LEU A 137 -16.45 13.73 -9.83
CA LEU A 137 -16.92 13.72 -11.21
C LEU A 137 -16.40 12.49 -11.96
N THR A 138 -17.11 12.09 -13.02
CA THR A 138 -16.72 10.97 -13.90
C THR A 138 -15.32 11.17 -14.51
N ARG A 139 -14.92 12.42 -14.77
CA ARG A 139 -13.59 12.77 -15.30
C ARG A 139 -12.44 12.35 -14.38
N ASP A 140 -12.65 12.39 -13.07
CA ASP A 140 -11.61 12.02 -12.10
C ASP A 140 -11.29 10.52 -12.17
N HIS A 141 -12.28 9.68 -12.50
CA HIS A 141 -12.10 8.24 -12.64
C HIS A 141 -11.24 7.88 -13.85
N PHE A 142 -11.35 8.62 -14.96
CA PHE A 142 -10.49 8.42 -16.14
C PHE A 142 -9.02 8.74 -15.86
N ILE A 143 -8.77 9.86 -15.17
CA ILE A 143 -7.41 10.26 -14.79
C ILE A 143 -6.82 9.22 -13.84
N GLU A 144 -7.60 8.74 -12.87
CA GLU A 144 -7.16 7.68 -11.96
C GLU A 144 -6.86 6.37 -12.68
N GLY A 145 -7.70 5.97 -13.62
CA GLY A 145 -7.45 4.77 -14.45
C GLY A 145 -6.17 4.91 -15.27
N GLY A 146 -5.92 6.07 -15.88
CA GLY A 146 -4.69 6.33 -16.63
C GLY A 146 -3.44 6.30 -15.75
N VAL A 147 -3.48 6.96 -14.58
CA VAL A 147 -2.37 6.95 -13.62
C VAL A 147 -2.13 5.55 -13.06
N PHE A 148 -3.19 4.79 -12.82
CA PHE A 148 -3.11 3.41 -12.38
C PHE A 148 -2.46 2.52 -13.44
N LEU A 149 -2.92 2.55 -14.69
CA LEU A 149 -2.31 1.78 -15.78
C LEU A 149 -0.83 2.15 -15.99
N LEU A 150 -0.52 3.45 -15.99
CA LEU A 150 0.85 3.93 -16.11
C LEU A 150 1.73 3.39 -14.96
N SER A 151 1.19 3.33 -13.74
CA SER A 151 1.94 2.80 -12.60
C SER A 151 2.30 1.33 -12.74
N PHE A 152 1.39 0.52 -13.29
CA PHE A 152 1.66 -0.90 -13.57
C PHE A 152 2.68 -1.07 -14.70
N ILE A 153 2.60 -0.25 -15.76
CA ILE A 153 3.59 -0.28 -16.85
C ILE A 153 4.98 0.07 -16.31
N VAL A 154 5.10 1.15 -15.55
CA VAL A 154 6.38 1.59 -14.97
C VAL A 154 6.93 0.54 -13.99
N ALA A 155 6.08 -0.03 -13.13
CA ALA A 155 6.50 -1.08 -12.21
C ALA A 155 6.96 -2.35 -12.94
N GLY A 156 6.21 -2.81 -13.95
CA GLY A 156 6.57 -3.99 -14.73
C GLY A 156 7.86 -3.80 -15.54
N LEU A 157 8.10 -2.60 -16.06
CA LEU A 157 9.38 -2.25 -16.69
C LEU A 157 10.50 -2.25 -15.64
N ALA A 158 10.30 -1.63 -14.48
CA ALA A 158 11.33 -1.57 -13.44
C ALA A 158 11.71 -2.98 -12.94
N GLU A 159 10.70 -3.85 -12.79
CA GLU A 159 10.88 -5.24 -12.41
C GLU A 159 11.65 -6.03 -13.48
N SER A 160 11.29 -5.92 -14.75
CA SER A 160 11.99 -6.63 -15.84
C SER A 160 13.45 -6.19 -15.99
N TYR A 161 13.74 -4.90 -15.85
CA TYR A 161 15.12 -4.40 -15.83
C TYR A 161 15.90 -4.88 -14.59
N SER A 162 15.25 -5.06 -13.45
CA SER A 162 15.90 -5.56 -12.24
C SER A 162 16.32 -7.03 -12.37
N TYR A 163 15.52 -7.86 -13.05
CA TYR A 163 15.85 -9.27 -13.32
C TYR A 163 16.88 -9.45 -14.46
N GLY A 164 16.90 -8.56 -15.46
CA GLY A 164 17.87 -8.62 -16.56
C GLY A 164 19.30 -8.18 -16.21
N LEU A 165 19.53 -7.73 -14.97
CA LEU A 165 20.84 -7.30 -14.46
C LEU A 165 21.56 -8.41 -13.65
N PHE A 166 20.97 -9.61 -13.53
CA PHE A 166 21.54 -10.79 -12.87
C PHE A 166 21.81 -11.93 -13.85
#